data_AF-A0A1H6ZY56-F1
#
_entry.id   AF-A0A1H6ZY56-F1
#
_cell.length_a   1.000
_cell.length_b   1.000
_cell.length_c   1.000
_cell.angle_alpha   90.00
_cell.angle_beta   90.00
_cell.angle_gamma   90.00
#
_symmetry.space_group_name_H-M   'P 1'
#
loop_
_entity.id
_entity.type
_entity.pdbx_description
1 polymer ?
#
loop_
_entity_poly.entity_id
_entity_poly.type
_entity_poly.pdbx_seq_one_letter_code
_entity_poly.pdbx_strand_id
1 'polypeptide(L)'
;MIGGTLNIKHVRAHWDEILRLATSIEQGTVTASLMLRKLGSYPRQNGLAVALRELGRIERTLFILDWLQSVELRRRVHAGLNKGEARNALARAVFFNRLGEIRDRSFEQQRYRASGLNLVTAAIVL
;
A
#
# COMPACT_ATOMS: atom_id res chain seq x y z
N MET A 1 3.85 14.64 -0.85
CA MET A 1 4.46 15.74 -0.08
C MET A 1 4.45 15.39 1.39
N ILE A 2 5.64 15.21 1.97
CA ILE A 2 5.87 15.25 3.42
C ILE A 2 6.03 16.75 3.73
N GLY A 3 5.25 17.31 4.66
CA GLY A 3 5.30 18.74 5.00
C GLY A 3 3.97 19.50 5.10
N GLY A 4 2.83 18.81 5.13
CA GLY A 4 1.52 19.44 5.41
C GLY A 4 1.17 19.38 6.90
N THR A 5 0.51 20.41 7.41
CA THR A 5 -0.08 20.39 8.77
C THR A 5 -1.19 19.35 8.85
N LEU A 6 -1.23 18.57 9.93
CA LEU A 6 -2.28 17.59 10.19
C LEU A 6 -3.63 18.28 10.40
N ASN A 7 -4.69 17.79 9.76
CA ASN A 7 -6.03 18.28 10.01
C ASN A 7 -6.65 17.57 11.23
N ILE A 8 -6.21 17.98 12.42
CA ILE A 8 -6.65 17.40 13.70
C ILE A 8 -8.16 17.56 13.90
N LYS A 9 -8.75 18.66 13.42
CA LYS A 9 -10.20 18.90 13.52
C LYS A 9 -10.99 17.82 12.78
N HIS A 10 -10.55 17.47 11.58
CA HIS A 10 -11.18 16.43 10.77
C HIS A 10 -11.04 15.04 11.40
N VAL A 11 -9.89 14.75 11.99
CA VAL A 11 -9.68 13.49 12.74
C VAL A 11 -10.63 13.40 13.92
N ARG A 12 -10.76 14.48 14.72
CA ARG A 12 -11.68 14.52 15.87
C ARG A 12 -13.14 14.38 15.44
N ALA A 13 -13.55 15.01 14.35
CA ALA A 13 -14.92 14.94 13.84
C ALA A 13 -15.35 13.52 13.44
N HIS A 14 -14.41 12.67 13.03
CA HIS A 14 -14.67 11.28 12.61
C HIS A 14 -14.09 10.23 13.58
N TRP A 15 -13.72 10.63 14.80
CA TRP A 15 -13.04 9.75 15.75
C TRP A 15 -13.85 8.50 16.09
N ASP A 16 -15.14 8.67 16.37
CA ASP A 16 -16.04 7.56 16.70
C ASP A 16 -16.19 6.59 15.52
N GLU A 17 -16.17 7.09 14.28
CA GLU A 17 -16.22 6.24 13.10
C GLU A 17 -14.93 5.43 12.90
N ILE A 18 -13.77 6.03 13.22
CA ILE A 18 -12.49 5.33 13.21
C ILE A 18 -12.50 4.20 14.25
N LEU A 19 -12.94 4.49 15.48
CA LEU A 19 -13.04 3.49 16.53
C LEU A 19 -14.00 2.37 16.14
N ARG A 20 -15.20 2.72 15.64
CA ARG A 20 -16.17 1.74 15.16
C ARG A 20 -15.59 0.85 14.07
N LEU A 21 -14.85 1.42 13.11
CA LEU A 21 -14.18 0.66 12.07
C LEU A 21 -13.16 -0.31 12.66
N ALA A 22 -12.29 0.17 13.55
CA ALA A 22 -11.26 -0.66 14.19
C ALA A 22 -11.88 -1.82 14.97
N THR A 23 -12.87 -1.54 15.82
CA THR A 23 -13.59 -2.54 16.61
C THR A 23 -14.34 -3.53 15.72
N SER A 24 -14.95 -3.09 14.61
CA SER A 24 -15.65 -4.00 13.69
C SER A 24 -14.68 -4.97 13.01
N ILE A 25 -13.45 -4.53 12.72
CA ILE A 25 -12.40 -5.39 12.16
C ILE A 25 -11.88 -6.35 13.22
N GLU A 26 -11.61 -5.85 14.43
CA GLU A 26 -11.12 -6.66 15.56
C GLU A 26 -12.11 -7.75 15.98
N GLN A 27 -13.40 -7.43 16.01
CA GLN A 27 -14.48 -8.38 16.31
C GLN A 27 -14.81 -9.31 15.14
N GLY A 28 -14.18 -9.14 13.97
CA GLY A 28 -14.43 -9.96 12.79
C GLY A 28 -15.80 -9.74 12.13
N THR A 29 -16.55 -8.72 12.54
CA THR A 29 -17.84 -8.36 11.93
C THR A 29 -17.67 -7.99 10.45
N VAL A 30 -16.53 -7.39 10.11
CA VAL A 30 -16.15 -7.01 8.74
C VAL A 30 -14.67 -7.24 8.51
N THR A 31 -14.31 -7.71 7.31
CA THR A 31 -12.89 -7.87 6.97
C THR A 31 -12.25 -6.54 6.62
N ALA A 32 -10.97 -6.38 6.98
CA ALA A 32 -10.19 -5.21 6.60
C ALA A 32 -10.15 -5.02 5.07
N SER A 33 -10.08 -6.11 4.30
CA SER A 33 -10.07 -6.06 2.83
C SER A 33 -11.38 -5.49 2.24
N LEU A 34 -12.53 -5.86 2.81
CA LEU A 34 -13.82 -5.32 2.41
C LEU A 34 -13.91 -3.82 2.71
N MET A 35 -13.45 -3.41 3.90
CA MET A 35 -13.45 -2.01 4.31
C MET A 35 -12.52 -1.16 3.45
N LEU A 36 -11.30 -1.64 3.16
CA LEU A 36 -10.38 -0.95 2.26
C LEU A 36 -10.97 -0.79 0.85
N ARG A 37 -11.65 -1.81 0.33
CA ARG A 37 -12.36 -1.71 -0.96
C ARG A 37 -13.43 -0.62 -0.92
N LYS A 38 -14.23 -0.57 0.15
CA LYS A 38 -15.30 0.44 0.32
C LYS A 38 -14.77 1.86 0.48
N LEU A 39 -13.72 2.04 1.28
CA LEU A 39 -13.05 3.35 1.47
C LEU A 39 -12.34 3.81 0.19
N GLY A 40 -11.80 2.86 -0.57
CA GLY A 40 -11.08 3.09 -1.83
C GLY A 40 -11.96 3.50 -3.01
N SER A 41 -13.27 3.24 -2.97
CA SER A 41 -14.19 3.62 -4.06
C SER A 41 -14.36 5.13 -4.20
N TYR A 42 -14.40 5.89 -3.09
CA TYR A 42 -14.59 7.36 -3.11
C TYR A 42 -13.73 8.08 -2.06
N PRO A 43 -12.39 8.03 -2.17
CA PRO A 43 -11.48 8.41 -1.09
C PRO A 43 -11.38 9.92 -0.82
N ARG A 44 -11.92 10.77 -1.71
CA ARG A 44 -12.00 12.23 -1.53
C ARG A 44 -13.36 12.71 -1.02
N GLN A 45 -14.40 11.89 -1.18
CA GLN A 45 -15.76 12.20 -0.73
C GLN A 45 -16.09 11.52 0.61
N ASN A 46 -15.25 10.57 1.04
CA ASN A 46 -15.43 9.85 2.28
C ASN A 46 -14.63 10.51 3.42
N GLY A 47 -15.36 11.13 4.36
CA GLY A 47 -14.79 11.80 5.54
C GLY A 47 -13.94 10.88 6.42
N LEU A 48 -14.38 9.63 6.63
CA LEU A 48 -13.63 8.60 7.34
C LEU A 48 -12.33 8.23 6.61
N ALA A 49 -12.36 8.10 5.28
CA ALA A 49 -11.15 7.82 4.50
C ALA A 49 -10.12 8.97 4.59
N VAL A 50 -10.59 10.22 4.64
CA VAL A 50 -9.72 11.39 4.87
C VAL A 50 -9.15 11.38 6.27
N ALA A 51 -9.96 11.09 7.30
CA ALA A 51 -9.50 11.02 8.69
C ALA A 51 -8.46 9.91 8.91
N LEU A 52 -8.68 8.72 8.34
CA LEU A 52 -7.71 7.62 8.35
C LEU A 52 -6.41 7.97 7.62
N ARG A 53 -6.49 8.78 6.54
CA ARG A 53 -5.29 9.26 5.83
C ARG A 53 -4.46 10.22 6.69
N GLU A 54 -5.11 11.10 7.44
CA GLU A 54 -4.44 11.98 8.40
C GLU A 54 -3.80 11.18 9.54
N LEU A 55 -4.49 10.17 10.08
CA LEU A 55 -3.90 9.26 11.06
C LEU A 55 -2.68 8.52 10.49
N GLY A 56 -2.77 8.01 9.26
CA GLY A 56 -1.64 7.38 8.59
C GLY A 56 -0.46 8.32 8.28
N ARG A 57 -0.67 9.65 8.28
CA ARG A 57 0.44 10.61 8.19
C ARG A 57 1.20 10.71 9.52
N ILE A 58 0.50 10.59 10.66
CA ILE A 58 1.12 10.54 11.99
C ILE A 58 2.00 9.30 12.08
N GLU A 59 1.43 8.12 11.82
CA GLU A 59 2.15 6.84 11.84
C GLU A 59 3.37 6.85 10.91
N ARG A 60 3.22 7.38 9.69
CA ARG A 60 4.36 7.53 8.76
C ARG A 60 5.45 8.43 9.33
N THR A 61 5.07 9.51 10.01
CA THR A 61 6.05 10.45 10.58
C THR A 61 6.80 9.81 11.73
N LEU A 62 6.09 9.14 12.65
CA LEU A 62 6.70 8.39 13.75
C LEU A 62 7.65 7.31 13.21
N PHE A 63 7.20 6.52 12.24
CA PHE A 63 8.04 5.51 11.60
C PHE A 63 9.31 6.10 10.96
N ILE A 64 9.20 7.26 10.29
CA ILE A 64 10.38 7.92 9.70
C ILE A 64 11.35 8.37 10.78
N LEU A 65 10.85 8.91 11.90
CA LEU A 65 11.69 9.30 13.04
C LEU A 65 12.43 8.08 13.62
N ASP A 66 11.72 6.98 13.86
CA ASP A 66 12.32 5.72 14.34
C ASP A 66 13.36 5.18 13.34
N TRP A 67 13.05 5.25 12.05
CA TRP A 67 13.94 4.81 10.97
C TRP A 67 15.21 5.68 10.88
N LEU A 68 15.11 6.99 11.15
CA LEU A 68 16.27 7.87 11.20
C LEU A 68 17.18 7.57 12.41
N GLN A 69 16.60 7.15 13.53
CA GLN A 69 17.33 6.90 14.77
C GLN A 69 17.92 5.48 14.88
N SER A 70 17.24 4.45 14.35
CA SER A 70 17.69 3.06 14.47
C SER A 70 18.36 2.54 13.20
N VAL A 71 19.63 2.15 13.32
CA VAL A 71 20.38 1.48 12.24
C VAL A 71 19.82 0.09 11.96
N GLU A 72 19.39 -0.62 13.00
CA GLU A 72 18.82 -1.97 12.91
C GLU A 72 17.50 -1.97 12.16
N LEU A 73 16.61 -1.00 12.45
CA LEU A 73 15.38 -0.79 11.69
C LEU A 73 15.69 -0.47 10.23
N ARG A 74 16.64 0.44 9.99
CA ARG A 74 17.10 0.78 8.63
C ARG A 74 17.56 -0.45 7.85
N ARG A 75 18.43 -1.27 8.44
CA ARG A 75 18.95 -2.49 7.78
C ARG A 75 17.85 -3.47 7.45
N ARG A 76 16.91 -3.72 8.37
CA ARG A 76 15.76 -4.60 8.14
C ARG A 76 14.87 -4.09 7.00
N VAL A 77 14.54 -2.80 7.02
CA VAL A 77 13.73 -2.16 5.97
C VAL A 77 14.45 -2.22 4.62
N HIS A 78 15.74 -1.89 4.56
CA HIS A 78 16.54 -1.98 3.33
C HIS A 78 16.65 -3.40 2.80
N ALA A 79 16.81 -4.42 3.64
CA ALA A 79 16.83 -5.81 3.20
C ALA A 79 15.48 -6.21 2.54
N GLY A 80 14.36 -5.78 3.13
CA GLY A 80 13.03 -5.98 2.55
C GLY A 80 12.85 -5.25 1.22
N LEU A 81 13.28 -3.99 1.14
CA LEU A 81 13.24 -3.17 -0.08
C LEU A 81 14.09 -3.80 -1.19
N ASN A 82 15.33 -4.18 -0.89
CA ASN A 82 16.25 -4.81 -1.85
C ASN A 82 15.65 -6.09 -2.44
N LYS A 83 14.97 -6.91 -1.64
CA LYS A 83 14.27 -8.10 -2.14
C LYS A 83 13.17 -7.75 -3.15
N GLY A 84 12.36 -6.73 -2.84
CA GLY A 84 11.32 -6.24 -3.75
C GLY A 84 11.88 -5.62 -5.02
N GLU A 85 12.91 -4.80 -4.90
CA GLU A 85 13.60 -4.16 -6.03
C GLU A 85 14.28 -5.17 -6.94
N ALA A 86 14.98 -6.16 -6.38
CA ALA A 86 15.60 -7.24 -7.15
C ALA A 86 14.57 -8.04 -7.95
N ARG A 87 13.45 -8.40 -7.31
CA ARG A 87 12.32 -9.06 -8.00
C ARG A 87 11.74 -8.19 -9.11
N ASN A 88 11.56 -6.89 -8.86
CA ASN A 88 11.05 -5.96 -9.87
C ASN A 88 12.05 -5.76 -11.03
N ALA A 89 13.35 -5.74 -10.74
CA ALA A 89 14.40 -5.66 -11.73
C ALA A 89 14.42 -6.92 -12.62
N LEU A 90 14.30 -8.10 -12.02
CA LEU A 90 14.16 -9.36 -12.75
C LEU A 90 12.90 -9.37 -13.62
N ALA A 91 11.75 -8.98 -13.08
CA ALA A 91 10.51 -8.89 -13.85
C ALA A 91 10.65 -7.95 -15.07
N ARG A 92 11.34 -6.81 -14.93
CA ARG A 92 11.65 -5.91 -16.06
C ARG A 92 12.61 -6.53 -17.07
N ALA A 93 13.63 -7.28 -16.61
CA ALA A 93 14.57 -7.97 -17.49
C ALA A 93 13.88 -9.08 -18.30
N VAL A 94 13.02 -9.86 -17.66
CA VAL A 94 12.19 -10.89 -18.33
C VAL A 94 11.19 -10.25 -19.29
N PHE A 95 10.60 -9.11 -18.89
CA PHE A 95 9.69 -8.33 -19.71
C PHE A 95 10.43 -7.28 -20.57
N PHE A 96 11.35 -7.74 -21.42
CA PHE A 96 12.23 -6.88 -22.22
C PHE A 96 11.50 -6.03 -23.27
N ASN A 97 10.27 -6.38 -23.65
CA ASN A 97 9.50 -5.64 -24.65
C ASN A 97 8.61 -4.56 -23.99
N ARG A 98 8.45 -3.39 -24.64
CA ARG A 98 7.62 -2.26 -24.17
C ARG A 98 8.00 -1.69 -22.79
N LEU A 99 9.29 -1.70 -22.40
CA LEU A 99 9.77 -1.08 -21.16
C LEU A 99 9.11 -1.60 -19.86
N GLY A 100 8.61 -2.84 -19.82
CA GLY A 100 7.86 -3.31 -18.64
C GLY A 100 6.36 -3.03 -18.67
N GLU A 101 5.84 -2.38 -19.72
CA GLU A 101 4.45 -1.93 -19.77
C GLU A 101 3.49 -2.93 -20.42
N ILE A 102 2.42 -3.23 -19.68
CA ILE A 102 1.30 -4.03 -20.16
C ILE A 102 0.28 -3.09 -20.82
N ARG A 103 0.31 -3.01 -22.15
CA ARG A 103 -0.60 -2.17 -22.97
C ARG A 103 -1.64 -2.98 -23.76
N ASP A 104 -2.07 -4.14 -23.25
CA ASP A 104 -3.09 -4.94 -23.92
C ASP A 104 -4.47 -4.26 -23.85
N ARG A 105 -5.32 -4.51 -24.85
CA ARG A 105 -6.59 -3.79 -25.03
C ARG A 105 -7.67 -4.18 -24.01
N SER A 106 -7.68 -5.43 -23.55
CA SER A 106 -8.67 -5.91 -22.57
C SER A 106 -8.04 -6.19 -21.22
N PHE A 107 -8.82 -5.99 -20.15
CA PHE A 107 -8.38 -6.30 -18.79
C PHE A 107 -7.98 -7.77 -18.62
N GLU A 108 -8.70 -8.69 -19.26
CA GLU A 108 -8.33 -10.11 -19.23
C GLU A 108 -6.95 -10.38 -19.84
N GLN A 109 -6.64 -9.79 -20.99
CA GLN A 109 -5.32 -9.94 -21.62
C GLN A 109 -4.21 -9.36 -20.75
N GLN A 110 -4.44 -8.20 -20.14
CA GLN A 110 -3.49 -7.61 -19.18
C GLN A 110 -3.26 -8.54 -17.98
N ARG A 111 -4.34 -9.15 -17.46
CA ARG A 111 -4.27 -10.10 -16.35
C ARG A 111 -3.53 -11.38 -16.71
N TYR A 112 -3.76 -11.95 -17.90
CA TYR A 112 -3.04 -13.12 -18.37
C TYR A 112 -1.54 -12.83 -18.51
N ARG A 113 -1.19 -11.70 -19.12
CA ARG A 113 0.20 -11.28 -19.27
C ARG A 113 0.88 -11.04 -17.92
N ALA A 114 0.22 -10.36 -16.99
CA ALA A 114 0.74 -10.13 -15.64
C ALA A 114 0.94 -11.44 -14.87
N SER A 115 -0.04 -12.36 -14.96
CA SER A 115 0.03 -13.68 -14.33
C SER A 115 1.17 -14.53 -14.91
N GLY A 116 1.34 -14.52 -16.23
CA GLY A 116 2.43 -15.23 -16.90
C GLY A 116 3.81 -14.68 -16.52
N LEU A 117 3.97 -13.35 -16.50
CA LEU A 117 5.21 -12.71 -16.04
C LEU A 117 5.52 -13.08 -14.60
N ASN A 118 4.52 -13.07 -13.72
CA ASN A 118 4.67 -13.47 -12.33
C ASN A 118 5.11 -14.95 -12.20
N LEU A 119 4.52 -15.85 -12.99
CA LEU A 119 4.87 -17.27 -13.00
C LEU A 119 6.32 -17.49 -13.42
N VAL A 120 6.74 -16.90 -14.54
CA VAL A 120 8.12 -17.03 -15.05
C VAL A 120 9.12 -16.41 -14.07
N THR A 121 8.83 -15.23 -13.54
CA THR A 121 9.70 -14.58 -12.54
C THR A 121 9.85 -15.43 -11.28
N ALA A 122 8.76 -16.08 -10.83
CA ALA A 122 8.81 -16.98 -9.68
C ALA A 122 9.62 -18.25 -9.98
N ALA A 123 9.48 -18.83 -11.18
CA ALA A 123 10.22 -20.02 -11.58
C ALA A 123 11.74 -19.79 -11.72
N ILE A 124 12.19 -18.56 -11.97
CA ILE A 124 13.62 -18.20 -12.00
C ILE A 124 14.20 -18.03 -10.59
N VAL A 125 13.37 -17.62 -9.63
CA VAL A 125 13.79 -17.34 -8.25
C VAL A 125 13.80 -18.58 -7.36
N LEU A 126 12.96 -19.59 -7.69
CA LEU A 126 12.92 -20.90 -7.03
C LEU A 126 14.06 -21.79 -7.51
#